data_AF-A0A7S2Z4G4-F1
#
_entry.id   AF-A0A7S2Z4G4-F1
#
_cell.length_a   1.000
_cell.length_b   1.000
_cell.length_c   1.000
_cell.angle_alpha   90.00
_cell.angle_beta   90.00
_cell.angle_gamma   90.00
#
_symmetry.space_group_name_H-M   'P 1'
#
loop_
_entity.id
_entity.type
_entity.pdbx_description
1 polymer ?
#
loop_
_entity_poly.entity_id
_entity_poly.type
_entity_poly.pdbx_seq_one_letter_code
_entity_poly.pdbx_strand_id
1 'polypeptide(L)'
;SVVTARVLVAKFPGLETTGSLRPIEMGERVEVEGVSVMLVDANHCPGAVQFIFELKDGRIYVHSGDMRYHPSFRDDPILSGICKRVTTLYLDTTYCNPRYVFPSQEESIDYVASTIAGEVDAFNGGGGRAAKSPPL
;
A
#
# COMPACT_ATOMS: atom_id res chain seq x y z
N SER A 1 -9.55 -5.29 4.16
CA SER A 1 -8.65 -6.43 4.37
C SER A 1 -8.75 -6.93 5.81
N VAL A 2 -8.26 -8.13 6.09
CA VAL A 2 -8.16 -8.70 7.45
C VAL A 2 -7.33 -7.82 8.38
N VAL A 3 -6.23 -7.24 7.88
CA VAL A 3 -5.38 -6.34 8.67
C VAL A 3 -6.16 -5.11 9.12
N THR A 4 -6.89 -4.45 8.21
CA THR A 4 -7.75 -3.31 8.57
C THR A 4 -8.79 -3.71 9.61
N ALA A 5 -9.42 -4.87 9.48
CA ALA A 5 -10.42 -5.36 10.43
C ALA A 5 -9.82 -5.54 11.84
N ARG A 6 -8.60 -6.11 11.93
CA ARG A 6 -7.89 -6.26 13.22
C ARG A 6 -7.56 -4.91 13.86
N VAL A 7 -7.11 -3.93 13.07
CA VAL A 7 -6.85 -2.57 13.57
C VAL A 7 -8.12 -1.90 14.06
N LEU A 8 -9.25 -2.09 13.36
CA LEU A 8 -10.54 -1.55 13.78
C LEU A 8 -11.00 -2.14 15.12
N VAL A 9 -10.88 -3.45 15.32
CA VAL A 9 -11.22 -4.11 16.59
C VAL A 9 -10.32 -3.63 17.73
N ALA A 10 -9.02 -3.50 17.48
CA ALA A 10 -8.09 -2.99 18.49
C ALA A 10 -8.37 -1.54 18.89
N LYS A 11 -8.80 -0.71 17.93
CA LYS A 11 -9.11 0.71 18.16
C LYS A 11 -10.50 0.93 18.75
N PHE A 12 -11.45 0.06 18.43
CA PHE A 12 -12.85 0.14 18.85
C PHE A 12 -13.30 -1.19 19.45
N PRO A 13 -12.89 -1.50 20.70
CA PRO A 13 -13.29 -2.73 21.37
C PRO A 13 -14.82 -2.90 21.41
N GLY A 14 -15.30 -4.10 21.11
CA GLY A 14 -16.73 -4.42 21.00
C GLY A 14 -17.27 -4.35 19.57
N LEU A 15 -16.55 -3.74 18.61
CA LEU A 15 -16.97 -3.72 17.21
C LEU A 15 -17.11 -5.14 16.62
N GLU A 16 -16.23 -6.05 17.02
CA GLU A 16 -16.25 -7.47 16.66
C GLU A 16 -17.57 -8.16 17.04
N THR A 17 -18.26 -7.69 18.08
CA THR A 17 -19.53 -8.28 18.55
C THR A 17 -20.75 -7.78 17.78
N THR A 18 -20.61 -6.73 16.99
CA THR A 18 -21.74 -6.09 16.28
C THR A 18 -22.21 -6.87 15.05
N GLY A 19 -21.41 -7.84 14.57
CA GLY A 19 -21.65 -8.54 13.31
C GLY A 19 -21.52 -7.65 12.05
N SER A 20 -21.12 -6.38 12.19
CA SER A 20 -21.02 -5.43 11.08
C SER A 20 -19.66 -5.49 10.37
N LEU A 21 -18.67 -6.15 10.96
CA LEU A 21 -17.33 -6.26 10.39
C LEU A 21 -17.24 -7.50 9.47
N ARG A 22 -17.04 -7.26 8.18
CA ARG A 22 -16.85 -8.32 7.18
C ARG A 22 -15.46 -8.18 6.55
N PRO A 23 -14.41 -8.81 7.12
CA PRO A 23 -13.11 -8.85 6.48
C PRO A 23 -13.18 -9.67 5.19
N ILE A 24 -12.35 -9.30 4.21
CA ILE A 24 -12.16 -10.00 2.95
C ILE A 24 -10.66 -10.28 2.83
N GLU A 25 -10.29 -11.49 2.43
CA GLU A 25 -8.90 -11.88 2.18
C GLU A 25 -8.39 -11.29 0.86
N MET A 26 -7.07 -11.13 0.74
CA MET A 26 -6.47 -10.67 -0.52
C MET A 26 -6.69 -11.73 -1.62
N GLY A 27 -7.09 -11.27 -2.80
CA GLY A 27 -7.39 -12.13 -3.95
C GLY A 27 -8.66 -12.98 -3.83
N GLU A 28 -9.35 -12.93 -2.69
CA GLU A 28 -10.65 -13.58 -2.53
C GLU A 28 -11.72 -12.80 -3.29
N ARG A 29 -12.55 -13.52 -4.05
CA ARG A 29 -13.73 -12.96 -4.71
C ARG A 29 -14.94 -13.17 -3.81
N VAL A 30 -15.56 -12.08 -3.38
CA VAL A 30 -16.80 -12.08 -2.61
C VAL A 30 -17.93 -11.40 -3.37
N GLU A 31 -19.17 -11.73 -3.04
CA GLU A 31 -20.35 -11.02 -3.57
C GLU A 31 -20.91 -10.08 -2.50
N VAL A 32 -21.14 -8.82 -2.88
CA VAL A 32 -21.78 -7.81 -2.04
C VAL A 32 -22.91 -7.19 -2.83
N GLU A 33 -24.17 -7.45 -2.42
CA GLU A 33 -25.37 -6.91 -3.07
C GLU A 33 -25.40 -7.15 -4.60
N GLY A 34 -24.95 -8.33 -5.05
CA GLY A 34 -24.91 -8.68 -6.47
C GLY A 34 -23.73 -8.12 -7.26
N VAL A 35 -22.75 -7.49 -6.61
CA VAL A 35 -21.48 -7.04 -7.21
C VAL A 35 -20.36 -7.96 -6.75
N SER A 36 -19.54 -8.43 -7.69
CA SER A 36 -18.33 -9.17 -7.35
C SER A 36 -17.24 -8.20 -6.91
N VAL A 37 -16.67 -8.42 -5.73
CA VAL A 37 -15.64 -7.57 -5.12
C VAL A 37 -14.40 -8.43 -4.84
N MET A 38 -13.22 -7.89 -5.15
CA MET A 38 -11.93 -8.52 -4.84
C MET A 38 -10.92 -7.47 -4.38
N LEU A 39 -10.02 -7.86 -3.49
CA LEU A 39 -8.97 -7.00 -2.96
C LEU A 39 -7.60 -7.37 -3.54
N VAL A 40 -6.80 -6.36 -3.90
CA VAL A 40 -5.38 -6.50 -4.25
C VAL A 40 -4.57 -5.55 -3.38
N ASP A 41 -3.32 -5.89 -3.09
CA ASP A 41 -2.43 -5.04 -2.29
C ASP A 41 -2.20 -3.67 -2.96
N ALA A 42 -2.19 -2.60 -2.16
CA ALA A 42 -1.98 -1.23 -2.64
C ALA A 42 -0.55 -0.71 -2.46
N ASN A 43 0.35 -1.49 -1.85
CA ASN A 43 1.72 -1.10 -1.54
C ASN A 43 1.83 0.27 -0.83
N HIS A 44 0.86 0.60 0.03
CA HIS A 44 0.78 1.90 0.70
C HIS A 44 1.11 1.77 2.19
N CYS A 45 0.22 1.13 2.95
CA CYS A 45 0.43 0.80 4.36
C CYS A 45 -0.17 -0.58 4.68
N PRO A 46 0.15 -1.20 5.84
CA PRO A 46 -0.37 -2.52 6.17
C PRO A 46 -1.91 -2.57 6.10
N GLY A 47 -2.42 -3.45 5.22
CA GLY A 47 -3.85 -3.64 5.02
C GLY A 47 -4.51 -2.69 4.03
N ALA A 48 -3.78 -1.74 3.43
CA ALA A 48 -4.27 -0.92 2.32
C ALA A 48 -4.53 -1.79 1.08
N VAL A 49 -5.62 -1.51 0.38
CA VAL A 49 -6.07 -2.32 -0.75
C VAL A 49 -6.55 -1.48 -1.91
N GLN A 50 -6.33 -2.02 -3.10
CA GLN A 50 -7.07 -1.70 -4.29
C GLN A 50 -8.34 -2.55 -4.31
N PHE A 51 -9.47 -1.97 -4.67
CA PHE A 51 -10.73 -2.70 -4.88
C PHE A 51 -10.97 -2.93 -6.35
N ILE A 52 -11.36 -4.16 -6.71
CA ILE A 52 -11.84 -4.53 -8.03
C ILE A 52 -13.32 -4.86 -7.90
N PHE A 53 -14.16 -4.17 -8.67
CA PHE A 53 -15.59 -4.40 -8.75
C PHE A 53 -15.95 -4.91 -10.15
N GLU A 54 -16.62 -6.05 -10.24
CA GLU A 54 -17.15 -6.60 -11.47
C GLU A 54 -18.68 -6.64 -11.36
N LEU A 55 -19.35 -5.84 -12.21
CA LEU A 55 -20.81 -5.73 -12.26
C LEU A 55 -21.40 -6.84 -13.12
N LYS A 56 -22.70 -7.12 -12.92
CA LYS A 56 -23.44 -8.13 -13.70
C LYS A 56 -23.46 -7.86 -15.20
N ASP A 57 -23.32 -6.60 -15.62
CA ASP A 57 -23.24 -6.21 -17.03
C ASP A 57 -21.82 -6.31 -17.62
N GLY A 58 -20.87 -6.85 -16.86
CA GLY A 58 -19.50 -7.09 -17.30
C GLY A 58 -18.56 -5.89 -17.15
N ARG A 59 -19.04 -4.73 -16.68
CA ARG A 59 -18.17 -3.58 -16.41
C ARG A 59 -17.27 -3.85 -15.22
N ILE A 60 -16.00 -3.46 -15.35
CA ILE A 60 -14.99 -3.62 -14.31
C ILE A 60 -14.49 -2.26 -13.86
N TYR A 61 -14.59 -2.01 -12.56
CA TYR A 61 -14.10 -0.79 -11.93
C TYR A 61 -12.94 -1.15 -11.02
N VAL A 62 -11.87 -0.38 -11.08
CA VAL A 62 -10.75 -0.48 -10.14
C VAL A 62 -10.68 0.82 -9.35
N HIS A 63 -10.63 0.72 -8.03
CA HIS A 63 -10.36 1.84 -7.15
C HIS A 63 -9.03 1.60 -6.46
N SER A 64 -8.02 2.43 -6.71
CA SER A 64 -6.68 2.22 -6.18
C SER A 64 -6.61 2.37 -4.66
N GLY A 65 -7.53 3.16 -4.08
CA GLY A 65 -7.30 3.72 -2.75
C GLY A 65 -6.11 4.67 -2.80
N ASP A 66 -5.44 4.87 -1.67
CA ASP A 66 -4.08 5.44 -1.66
C ASP A 66 -3.10 4.32 -2.01
N MET A 67 -2.29 4.52 -3.05
CA MET A 67 -1.48 3.45 -3.64
C MET A 67 -0.11 3.97 -4.08
N ARG A 68 0.92 3.16 -3.84
CA ARG A 68 2.25 3.38 -4.42
C ARG A 68 2.51 2.33 -5.50
N TYR A 69 2.48 2.74 -6.76
CA TYR A 69 2.75 1.84 -7.87
C TYR A 69 4.11 1.13 -7.70
N HIS A 70 4.12 -0.17 -7.95
CA HIS A 70 5.32 -0.99 -8.02
C HIS A 70 5.30 -1.83 -9.32
N PRO A 71 6.45 -2.06 -10.00
CA PRO A 71 6.49 -2.85 -11.23
C PRO A 71 5.86 -4.23 -11.14
N SER A 72 5.90 -4.88 -9.97
CA SER A 72 5.29 -6.20 -9.74
C SER A 72 3.78 -6.22 -9.98
N PHE A 73 3.08 -5.07 -9.96
CA PHE A 73 1.65 -5.01 -10.29
C PHE A 73 1.35 -5.42 -11.74
N ARG A 74 2.34 -5.33 -12.63
CA ARG A 74 2.21 -5.83 -14.01
C ARG A 74 2.17 -7.34 -14.07
N ASP A 75 2.86 -7.99 -13.14
CA ASP A 75 3.00 -9.45 -13.06
C ASP A 75 2.00 -10.07 -12.08
N ASP A 76 1.27 -9.25 -11.32
CA ASP A 76 0.19 -9.71 -10.46
C ASP A 76 -0.89 -10.43 -11.30
N PRO A 77 -1.25 -11.67 -10.98
CA PRO A 77 -2.13 -12.49 -11.82
C PRO A 77 -3.56 -11.93 -11.91
N ILE A 78 -4.03 -11.23 -10.87
CA ILE A 78 -5.36 -10.62 -10.85
C ILE A 78 -5.35 -9.38 -11.73
N LEU A 79 -4.43 -8.45 -11.48
CA LEU A 79 -4.34 -7.19 -12.21
C LEU A 79 -4.05 -7.42 -13.69
N SER A 80 -3.10 -8.30 -14.02
CA SER A 80 -2.79 -8.67 -15.40
C SER A 80 -3.98 -9.34 -16.10
N GLY A 81 -4.75 -10.18 -15.39
CA GLY A 81 -5.95 -10.85 -15.91
C GLY A 81 -7.09 -9.90 -16.26
N ILE A 82 -7.17 -8.72 -15.62
CA ILE A 82 -8.23 -7.74 -15.87
C ILE A 82 -7.78 -6.50 -16.66
N CYS A 83 -6.47 -6.27 -16.83
CA CYS A 83 -5.93 -4.98 -17.30
C CYS A 83 -6.55 -4.46 -18.61
N LYS A 84 -6.88 -5.35 -19.55
CA LYS A 84 -7.50 -4.99 -20.85
C LYS A 84 -9.02 -4.84 -20.80
N ARG A 85 -9.65 -5.15 -19.66
CA ARG A 85 -11.10 -5.15 -19.46
C ARG A 85 -11.57 -4.07 -18.49
N VAL A 86 -10.65 -3.35 -17.83
CA VAL A 86 -11.00 -2.27 -16.90
C VAL A 86 -11.77 -1.19 -17.65
N THR A 87 -13.01 -0.96 -17.24
CA THR A 87 -13.90 0.05 -17.80
C THR A 87 -13.58 1.43 -17.22
N THR A 88 -13.36 1.48 -15.90
CA THR A 88 -13.10 2.72 -15.17
C THR A 88 -12.04 2.50 -14.09
N LEU A 89 -11.11 3.44 -13.99
CA LEU A 89 -10.10 3.48 -12.94
C LEU A 89 -10.30 4.76 -12.09
N TYR A 90 -10.53 4.57 -10.80
CA TYR A 90 -10.41 5.63 -9.80
C TYR A 90 -8.99 5.60 -9.26
N LEU A 91 -8.20 6.62 -9.63
CA LEU A 91 -6.76 6.64 -9.45
C LEU A 91 -6.33 7.61 -8.35
N ASP A 92 -5.42 7.17 -7.50
CA ASP A 92 -4.62 8.03 -6.62
C ASP A 92 -3.77 8.98 -7.46
N THR A 93 -4.05 10.27 -7.31
CA THR A 93 -3.36 11.34 -8.06
C THR A 93 -2.53 12.25 -7.17
N THR A 94 -2.23 11.83 -5.93
CA THR A 94 -1.49 12.61 -4.93
C THR A 94 -0.23 13.28 -5.50
N TYR A 95 0.53 12.54 -6.32
CA TYR A 95 1.75 13.03 -6.97
C TYR A 95 1.69 13.00 -8.51
N CYS A 96 0.52 13.27 -9.11
CA CYS A 96 0.33 13.28 -10.57
C CYS A 96 0.93 14.55 -11.24
N ASN A 97 2.20 14.85 -10.93
CA ASN A 97 2.97 15.93 -11.55
C ASN A 97 4.45 15.48 -11.67
N PRO A 98 5.09 15.62 -12.85
CA PRO A 98 6.48 15.20 -13.06
C PRO A 98 7.52 15.84 -12.13
N ARG A 99 7.20 16.95 -11.47
CA ARG A 99 8.08 17.57 -10.46
C ARG A 99 8.32 16.68 -9.24
N TYR A 100 7.42 15.74 -8.97
CA TYR A 100 7.49 14.86 -7.82
C TYR A 100 8.32 13.63 -8.19
N VAL A 101 9.62 13.72 -7.94
CA VAL A 101 10.56 12.61 -8.06
C VAL A 101 11.14 12.34 -6.68
N PHE A 102 11.03 11.09 -6.24
CA PHE A 102 11.47 10.64 -4.92
C PHE A 102 12.33 9.38 -5.07
N PRO A 103 13.24 9.12 -4.13
CA PRO A 103 13.95 7.84 -4.07
C PRO A 103 12.98 6.66 -3.89
N SER A 104 13.44 5.48 -4.28
CA SER A 104 12.77 4.22 -3.99
C SER A 104 12.69 3.96 -2.48
N GLN A 105 11.83 3.01 -2.09
CA GLN A 105 11.75 2.59 -0.68
C GLN A 105 13.10 2.02 -0.20
N GLU A 106 13.75 1.21 -1.04
CA GLU A 106 15.04 0.59 -0.75
C GLU A 106 16.14 1.64 -0.55
N GLU A 107 16.30 2.57 -1.50
CA GLU A 107 17.28 3.67 -1.38
C GLU A 107 17.05 4.51 -0.12
N SER A 108 15.79 4.76 0.23
CA SER A 108 15.44 5.52 1.43
C SER A 108 15.79 4.77 2.71
N ILE A 109 15.51 3.46 2.76
CA ILE A 109 15.83 2.59 3.90
C ILE A 109 17.34 2.48 4.07
N ASP A 110 18.07 2.22 2.98
CA ASP A 110 19.53 2.08 2.98
C ASP A 110 20.22 3.37 3.41
N TYR A 111 19.73 4.52 2.94
CA TYR A 111 20.24 5.82 3.37
C TYR A 111 20.05 6.02 4.87
N VAL A 112 18.86 5.76 5.41
CA VAL A 112 18.59 5.91 6.85
C VAL A 112 19.43 4.93 7.67
N ALA A 113 19.49 3.67 7.26
CA ALA A 113 20.23 2.63 7.97
C ALA A 113 21.73 2.93 8.01
N SER A 114 22.33 3.29 6.87
CA SER A 114 23.75 3.66 6.78
C SER A 114 24.09 4.92 7.57
N THR A 115 23.20 5.93 7.55
CA THR A 115 23.36 7.14 8.35
C THR A 115 23.39 6.81 9.85
N ILE A 116 22.44 6.01 10.34
CA ILE A 116 22.38 5.62 11.76
C ILE A 116 23.61 4.79 12.16
N ALA A 117 24.03 3.84 11.32
CA ALA A 117 25.23 3.04 11.59
C ALA A 117 26.48 3.92 11.72
N GLY A 118 26.65 4.91 10.84
CA GLY A 118 27.75 5.86 10.91
C GLY A 118 27.76 6.69 12.19
N GLU A 119 26.59 7.15 12.65
CA GLU A 119 26.47 7.90 13.92
C GLU A 119 26.77 7.02 15.14
N VAL A 120 26.33 5.76 15.12
CA VAL A 120 26.63 4.78 16.17
C VAL A 120 28.13 4.46 16.21
N ASP A 121 28.77 4.27 15.06
CA ASP A 121 30.20 4.03 14.97
C ASP A 121 31.02 5.25 15.42
N ALA A 122 30.59 6.46 15.06
CA ALA A 122 31.22 7.69 15.53
C ALA A 122 31.10 7.85 17.05
N PHE A 123 29.94 7.52 17.62
CA PHE A 123 29.70 7.54 19.07
C PHE A 123 30.56 6.48 19.80
N ASN A 124 30.66 5.27 19.26
CA ASN A 124 31.39 4.16 19.87
C ASN A 124 32.90 4.23 19.65
N GLY A 125 33.35 4.76 18.51
CA GLY A 125 34.75 4.82 18.11
C GLY A 125 35.46 6.13 18.42
N GLY A 126 34.75 7.17 18.87
CA GLY A 126 35.28 8.54 18.95
C GLY A 126 34.97 9.25 20.26
N GLY A 127 35.89 9.14 21.22
CA GLY A 127 36.21 10.28 22.08
C GLY A 127 36.62 11.49 21.21
N GLY A 128 35.65 12.35 20.88
CA GLY A 128 35.82 13.71 20.34
C GLY A 128 36.41 13.88 18.93
N ARG A 129 35.58 14.22 17.93
CA ARG A 129 35.53 15.54 17.26
C ARG A 129 34.68 15.58 15.98
N ALA A 130 33.92 16.69 15.88
CA ALA A 130 33.44 17.46 14.72
C ALA A 130 32.78 16.73 13.52
N ALA A 131 31.45 16.78 13.50
CA ALA A 131 30.60 16.46 12.37
C ALA A 131 30.97 17.26 11.11
N LYS A 132 31.12 16.56 9.98
CA LYS A 132 31.04 17.17 8.65
C LYS A 132 29.63 16.96 8.13
N SER A 133 28.94 18.07 7.84
CA SER A 133 27.63 18.07 7.20
C SER A 133 27.66 17.36 5.84
N PRO A 134 26.66 16.53 5.49
CA PRO A 134 26.55 15.94 4.16
C PRO A 134 26.24 17.02 3.12
N PRO A 135 26.67 16.84 1.85
CA PRO A 135 26.29 17.76 0.79
C PRO A 135 24.79 17.61 0.45
N LEU A 136 24.16 18.76 0.20
CA LEU A 136 22.81 18.89 -0.36
C LEU A 136 22.77 18.38 -1.81
#